data_AF-A0A5R8K9V1-F1
#
_entry.id   AF-A0A5R8K9V1-F1
#
_cell.length_a   1.000
_cell.length_b   1.000
_cell.length_c   1.000
_cell.angle_alpha   90.00
_cell.angle_beta   90.00
_cell.angle_gamma   90.00
#
_symmetry.space_group_name_H-M   'P 1'
#
loop_
_entity.id
_entity.type
_entity.pdbx_description
1 polymer ?
#
loop_
_entity_poly.entity_id
_entity_poly.type
_entity_poly.pdbx_seq_one_letter_code
_entity_poly.pdbx_strand_id
1 'polypeptide(L)'
;MPLETREDYVRLNQHLWEIDTIVSNFASDNGYEYGPPLKNGLYPKIRLRFQRGRISQNINIDMDTDIRDQRFGEFFPEIPYTIFGGSWIDDHAALIRHGGPHLHTLQIPFSQLKLSIHKLLPFFHQYLCTVTEKIIYGCGTQSELSAPP
;
A
#
# COMPACT_ATOMS: atom_id res chain seq x y z
N MET A 1 -1.05 -3.68 -25.04
CA MET A 1 -2.01 -2.61 -25.45
C MET A 1 -1.88 -1.41 -24.50
N PRO A 2 -2.12 -0.16 -24.94
CA PRO A 2 -2.22 0.97 -24.01
C PRO A 2 -3.43 0.78 -23.06
N LEU A 3 -3.27 1.15 -21.79
CA LEU A 3 -4.32 1.05 -20.75
C LEU A 3 -5.27 2.24 -20.86
N GLU A 4 -6.24 2.16 -21.76
CA GLU A 4 -7.12 3.30 -22.12
C GLU A 4 -8.52 3.19 -21.50
N THR A 5 -8.96 1.99 -21.17
CA THR A 5 -10.32 1.72 -20.67
C THR A 5 -10.34 1.18 -19.25
N ARG A 6 -11.48 1.28 -18.57
CA ARG A 6 -11.67 0.67 -17.24
C ARG A 6 -11.51 -0.84 -17.28
N GLU A 7 -11.99 -1.47 -18.36
CA GLU A 7 -11.92 -2.90 -18.62
C GLU A 7 -10.48 -3.38 -18.74
N ASP A 8 -9.58 -2.59 -19.34
CA ASP A 8 -8.16 -2.91 -19.42
C ASP A 8 -7.53 -3.00 -18.03
N TYR A 9 -7.86 -2.07 -17.14
CA TYR A 9 -7.38 -2.11 -15.77
C TYR A 9 -8.01 -3.23 -14.96
N VAL A 10 -9.29 -3.57 -15.18
CA VAL A 10 -9.93 -4.73 -14.52
C VAL A 10 -9.20 -6.01 -14.93
N ARG A 11 -8.94 -6.21 -16.22
CA ARG A 11 -8.17 -7.36 -16.73
C ARG A 11 -6.77 -7.40 -16.11
N LEU A 12 -6.10 -6.25 -16.06
CA LEU A 12 -4.77 -6.16 -15.47
C LEU A 12 -4.78 -6.37 -13.94
N ASN A 13 -5.92 -6.30 -13.25
CA ASN A 13 -6.00 -6.59 -11.82
C ASN A 13 -6.27 -8.08 -11.51
N GLN A 14 -6.64 -8.89 -12.50
CA GLN A 14 -7.11 -10.26 -12.26
C GLN A 14 -6.07 -11.14 -11.57
N HIS A 15 -4.78 -10.97 -11.85
CA HIS A 15 -3.74 -11.76 -11.21
C HIS A 15 -3.59 -11.47 -9.71
N LEU A 16 -4.02 -10.29 -9.23
CA LEU A 16 -4.05 -9.99 -7.80
C LEU A 16 -5.04 -10.87 -7.03
N TRP A 17 -6.03 -11.47 -7.70
CA TRP A 17 -6.92 -12.46 -7.08
C TRP A 17 -6.16 -13.69 -6.58
N GLU A 18 -4.99 -14.00 -7.15
CA GLU A 18 -4.15 -15.12 -6.69
C GLU A 18 -3.63 -14.94 -5.26
N ILE A 19 -3.55 -13.70 -4.77
CA ILE A 19 -3.13 -13.39 -3.39
C ILE A 19 -4.27 -12.87 -2.51
N ASP A 20 -5.45 -12.62 -3.08
CA ASP A 20 -6.54 -11.93 -2.38
C ASP A 20 -7.05 -12.71 -1.16
N THR A 21 -7.16 -14.04 -1.23
CA THR A 21 -7.56 -14.84 -0.06
C THR A 21 -6.55 -14.71 1.09
N ILE A 22 -5.25 -14.66 0.81
CA ILE A 22 -4.23 -14.51 1.86
C ILE A 22 -4.30 -13.12 2.46
N VAL A 23 -4.45 -12.10 1.61
CA VAL A 23 -4.49 -10.69 2.02
C VAL A 23 -5.77 -10.40 2.83
N SER A 24 -6.93 -10.90 2.39
CA SER A 24 -8.21 -10.72 3.07
C SER A 24 -8.25 -11.43 4.42
N ASN A 25 -7.74 -12.66 4.52
CA ASN A 25 -7.61 -13.36 5.80
C ASN A 25 -6.72 -12.57 6.76
N PHE A 26 -5.53 -12.15 6.31
CA PHE A 26 -4.65 -11.31 7.10
C PHE A 26 -5.32 -10.01 7.55
N ALA A 27 -6.07 -9.36 6.65
CA ALA A 27 -6.77 -8.13 6.96
C ALA A 27 -7.84 -8.34 8.05
N SER A 28 -8.66 -9.37 7.90
CA SER A 28 -9.66 -9.78 8.90
C SER A 28 -9.03 -10.08 10.25
N ASP A 29 -7.96 -10.88 10.28
CA ASP A 29 -7.29 -11.33 11.51
C ASP A 29 -6.63 -10.18 12.29
N ASN A 30 -6.22 -9.10 11.60
CA ASN A 30 -5.47 -7.99 12.19
C ASN A 30 -6.27 -6.66 12.20
N GLY A 31 -7.54 -6.70 11.84
CA GLY A 31 -8.44 -5.53 11.86
C GLY A 31 -8.17 -4.49 10.77
N TYR A 32 -7.51 -4.86 9.67
CA TYR A 32 -7.35 -3.97 8.53
C TYR A 32 -8.62 -3.94 7.66
N GLU A 33 -8.85 -2.78 7.06
CA GLU A 33 -9.87 -2.58 6.03
C GLU A 33 -9.20 -2.40 4.67
N TYR A 34 -9.87 -2.81 3.60
CA TYR A 34 -9.43 -2.46 2.25
C TYR A 34 -9.61 -0.95 2.03
N GLY A 35 -8.53 -0.27 1.68
CA GLY A 35 -8.56 1.14 1.34
C GLY A 35 -9.26 1.37 0.00
N PRO A 36 -9.88 2.55 -0.19
CA PRO A 36 -10.43 2.90 -1.50
C PRO A 36 -9.31 2.96 -2.55
N PRO A 37 -9.63 2.75 -3.84
CA PRO A 37 -8.71 3.05 -4.93
C PRO A 37 -8.21 4.49 -4.78
N LEU A 38 -6.90 4.71 -4.84
CA LEU A 38 -6.35 6.07 -4.77
C LEU A 38 -6.84 6.88 -5.98
N LYS A 39 -6.94 8.21 -5.82
CA LYS A 39 -7.17 9.15 -6.93
C LYS A 39 -6.15 8.98 -8.09
N ASN A 40 -5.01 8.34 -7.82
CA ASN A 40 -3.89 8.17 -8.74
C ASN A 40 -4.05 6.99 -9.74
N GLY A 41 -5.26 6.40 -9.81
CA GLY A 41 -5.68 5.57 -10.94
C GLY A 41 -5.97 4.11 -10.62
N LEU A 42 -6.36 3.39 -11.67
CA LEU A 42 -6.79 1.99 -11.64
C LEU A 42 -5.63 0.99 -11.80
N TYR A 43 -4.39 1.47 -11.80
CA TYR A 43 -3.20 0.63 -11.95
C TYR A 43 -3.08 -0.38 -10.79
N PRO A 44 -2.63 -1.63 -11.03
CA PRO A 44 -2.82 -2.69 -10.06
C PRO A 44 -2.21 -2.42 -8.70
N LYS A 45 -3.07 -2.47 -7.70
CA LYS A 45 -2.69 -2.26 -6.30
C LYS A 45 -3.65 -2.94 -5.34
N ILE A 46 -3.13 -3.32 -4.18
CA ILE A 46 -3.91 -3.63 -2.98
C ILE A 46 -3.53 -2.65 -1.90
N ARG A 47 -4.52 -2.13 -1.16
CA ARG A 47 -4.29 -1.25 -0.03
C ARG A 47 -5.04 -1.75 1.18
N LEU A 48 -4.33 -1.97 2.26
CA LEU A 48 -4.89 -2.21 3.58
C LEU A 48 -4.71 -0.96 4.43
N ARG A 49 -5.73 -0.60 5.20
CA ARG A 49 -5.74 0.53 6.13
C ARG A 49 -6.06 0.04 7.53
N PHE A 50 -5.42 0.64 8.52
CA PHE A 50 -5.68 0.37 9.92
C PHE A 50 -5.62 1.68 10.70
N GLN A 51 -6.46 1.82 11.71
CA GLN A 51 -6.50 2.99 12.59
C GLN A 51 -6.34 2.54 14.04
N ARG A 52 -5.34 3.07 14.74
CA ARG A 52 -5.11 2.82 16.17
C ARG A 52 -5.02 4.15 16.92
N GLY A 53 -6.12 4.53 17.55
CA GLY A 53 -6.24 5.85 18.18
C GLY A 53 -6.06 6.95 17.13
N ARG A 54 -5.10 7.86 17.34
CA ARG A 54 -4.79 8.93 16.37
C ARG A 54 -3.88 8.48 15.22
N ILE A 55 -3.25 7.31 15.33
CA ILE A 55 -2.30 6.82 14.33
C ILE A 55 -3.06 6.09 13.23
N SER A 56 -2.99 6.62 12.02
CA SER A 56 -3.38 5.94 10.79
C SER A 56 -2.20 5.13 10.24
N GLN A 57 -2.50 3.95 9.68
CA GLN A 57 -1.51 3.07 9.09
C GLN A 57 -2.01 2.51 7.76
N ASN A 58 -1.08 2.12 6.89
CA ASN A 58 -1.38 1.37 5.69
C ASN A 58 -0.31 0.35 5.34
N ILE A 59 -0.74 -0.68 4.61
CA ILE A 59 0.15 -1.55 3.82
C ILE A 59 -0.36 -1.48 2.39
N ASN A 60 0.46 -1.04 1.46
CA ASN A 60 0.18 -1.00 0.04
C ASN A 60 1.01 -2.08 -0.67
N ILE A 61 0.42 -2.75 -1.65
CA ILE A 61 1.09 -3.65 -2.59
C ILE A 61 0.84 -3.04 -3.96
N ASP A 62 1.87 -2.50 -4.60
CA ASP A 62 1.76 -1.72 -5.83
C ASP A 62 2.57 -2.41 -6.94
N MET A 63 1.99 -2.54 -8.13
CA MET A 63 2.75 -2.93 -9.32
C MET A 63 3.73 -1.79 -9.68
N ASP A 64 5.00 -2.12 -9.85
CA ASP A 64 6.04 -1.14 -10.19
C ASP A 64 5.98 -0.74 -11.66
N THR A 65 6.76 0.28 -12.02
CA THR A 65 7.02 0.68 -13.41
C THR A 65 8.25 -0.02 -13.99
N ASP A 66 8.41 0.03 -15.30
CA ASP A 66 9.61 -0.44 -15.97
C ASP A 66 10.83 0.46 -15.69
N ILE A 67 12.00 0.09 -16.24
CA ILE A 67 13.25 0.83 -16.08
C ILE A 67 13.25 2.26 -16.65
N ARG A 68 12.19 2.64 -17.37
CA ARG A 68 11.96 3.98 -17.94
C ARG A 68 10.83 4.72 -17.22
N ASP A 69 10.43 4.24 -16.04
CA ASP A 69 9.29 4.72 -15.27
C ASP A 69 7.94 4.64 -16.01
N GLN A 70 7.80 3.68 -16.94
CA GLN A 70 6.56 3.45 -17.68
C GLN A 70 5.74 2.31 -17.06
N ARG A 71 4.41 2.45 -17.12
CA ARG A 71 3.48 1.40 -16.67
C ARG A 71 3.52 0.22 -17.65
N PHE A 72 3.56 -0.99 -17.11
CA PHE A 72 3.31 -2.19 -17.89
C PHE A 72 1.85 -2.26 -18.36
N GLY A 73 1.63 -2.49 -19.66
CA GLY A 73 0.29 -2.64 -20.22
C GLY A 73 -0.30 -4.04 -20.08
N GLU A 74 0.53 -5.03 -19.74
CA GLU A 74 0.17 -6.45 -19.68
C GLU A 74 0.89 -7.12 -18.50
N PHE A 75 0.25 -8.13 -17.91
CA PHE A 75 0.81 -8.87 -16.79
C PHE A 75 1.72 -10.00 -17.26
N PHE A 76 2.82 -10.22 -16.54
CA PHE A 76 3.65 -11.41 -16.60
C PHE A 76 4.19 -11.74 -15.19
N PRO A 77 4.50 -13.01 -14.87
CA PRO A 77 4.85 -13.42 -13.50
C PRO A 77 6.06 -12.70 -12.89
N GLU A 78 6.99 -12.22 -13.72
CA GLU A 78 8.20 -11.53 -13.25
C GLU A 78 8.03 -10.01 -13.15
N ILE A 79 6.80 -9.50 -13.28
CA ILE A 79 6.53 -8.08 -13.13
C ILE A 79 6.86 -7.64 -11.69
N PRO A 80 7.62 -6.55 -11.50
CA PRO A 80 8.03 -6.11 -10.17
C PRO A 80 6.87 -5.48 -9.39
N TYR A 81 6.88 -5.72 -8.09
CA TYR A 81 5.95 -5.18 -7.12
C TYR A 81 6.69 -4.55 -5.95
N THR A 82 6.13 -3.47 -5.42
CA THR A 82 6.54 -2.85 -4.16
C THR A 82 5.51 -3.13 -3.07
N ILE A 83 5.97 -3.55 -1.89
CA ILE A 83 5.16 -3.47 -0.67
C ILE A 83 5.64 -2.28 0.15
N PHE A 84 4.73 -1.38 0.50
CA PHE A 84 5.00 -0.20 1.34
C PHE A 84 4.15 -0.26 2.62
N GLY A 85 4.76 -0.02 3.77
CA GLY A 85 4.09 0.10 5.06
C GLY A 85 4.33 1.47 5.66
N GLY A 86 3.26 2.24 5.91
CA GLY A 86 3.35 3.60 6.44
C GLY A 86 2.50 3.83 7.66
N SER A 87 2.86 4.86 8.42
CA SER A 87 2.11 5.36 9.56
C SER A 87 2.08 6.88 9.55
N TRP A 88 1.00 7.50 10.01
CA TRP A 88 0.89 8.95 10.10
C TRP A 88 -0.17 9.40 11.12
N ILE A 89 -0.11 10.68 11.50
CA ILE A 89 -1.16 11.38 12.24
C ILE A 89 -1.56 12.61 11.44
N ASP A 90 -2.85 12.76 11.18
CA ASP A 90 -3.41 13.94 10.53
C ASP A 90 -3.88 14.94 11.60
N ASP A 91 -3.29 16.14 11.60
CA ASP A 91 -3.75 17.30 12.37
C ASP A 91 -4.59 18.19 11.45
N HIS A 92 -5.90 17.99 11.51
CA HIS A 92 -6.85 18.75 10.71
C HIS A 92 -7.02 20.21 11.17
N ALA A 93 -6.65 20.55 12.41
CA ALA A 93 -6.72 21.93 12.88
C ALA A 93 -5.55 22.74 12.29
N ALA A 94 -4.37 22.14 12.22
CA ALA A 94 -3.19 22.74 11.62
C ALA A 94 -3.09 22.51 10.10
N LEU A 95 -3.94 21.65 9.52
CA LEU A 95 -3.84 21.16 8.14
C LEU A 95 -2.47 20.53 7.83
N ILE A 96 -1.94 19.75 8.77
CA ILE A 96 -0.63 19.10 8.65
C ILE A 96 -0.77 17.59 8.86
N ARG A 97 -0.05 16.82 8.06
CA ARG A 97 0.22 15.40 8.29
C ARG A 97 1.60 15.25 8.91
N HIS A 98 1.67 14.55 10.02
CA HIS A 98 2.90 14.04 10.59
C HIS A 98 3.10 12.61 10.10
N GLY A 99 3.99 12.41 9.13
CA GLY A 99 4.37 11.10 8.61
C GLY A 99 5.35 10.41 9.55
N GLY A 100 5.02 9.20 9.99
CA GLY A 100 5.90 8.36 10.77
C GLY A 100 6.96 7.63 9.93
N PRO A 101 7.79 6.81 10.58
CA PRO A 101 8.68 5.92 9.86
C PRO A 101 7.87 4.92 9.02
N HIS A 102 8.48 4.51 7.90
CA HIS A 102 7.87 3.61 6.92
C HIS A 102 8.88 2.55 6.49
N LEU A 103 8.36 1.46 5.94
CA LEU A 103 9.17 0.37 5.41
C LEU A 103 8.73 0.08 3.96
N HIS A 104 9.69 -0.28 3.12
CA HIS A 104 9.39 -0.73 1.77
C HIS A 104 10.23 -1.95 1.40
N THR A 105 9.64 -2.85 0.63
CA THR A 105 10.33 -3.91 -0.09
C THR A 105 10.01 -3.70 -1.56
N LEU A 106 11.03 -3.41 -2.36
CA LEU A 106 10.90 -2.99 -3.76
C LEU A 106 11.19 -4.14 -4.71
N GLN A 107 10.68 -4.04 -5.94
CA GLN A 107 11.09 -4.89 -7.07
C GLN A 107 10.93 -6.40 -6.80
N ILE A 108 9.90 -6.79 -6.07
CA ILE A 108 9.57 -8.19 -5.82
C ILE A 108 8.87 -8.73 -7.07
N PRO A 109 9.41 -9.73 -7.79
CA PRO A 109 8.68 -10.36 -8.87
C PRO A 109 7.35 -10.92 -8.37
N PHE A 110 6.26 -10.77 -9.11
CA PHE A 110 4.95 -11.24 -8.66
C PHE A 110 4.94 -12.74 -8.32
N SER A 111 5.70 -13.56 -9.07
CA SER A 111 5.93 -14.97 -8.79
C SER A 111 6.46 -15.22 -7.37
N GLN A 112 7.40 -14.40 -6.91
CA GLN A 112 7.97 -14.45 -5.55
C GLN A 112 7.06 -13.80 -4.52
N LEU A 113 6.33 -12.75 -4.89
CA LEU A 113 5.35 -12.10 -4.03
C LEU A 113 4.31 -13.11 -3.54
N LYS A 114 3.73 -13.91 -4.46
CA LYS A 114 2.76 -14.97 -4.10
C LYS A 114 3.28 -15.93 -3.04
N LEU A 115 4.55 -16.33 -3.16
CA LEU A 115 5.18 -17.27 -2.23
C LEU A 115 5.52 -16.64 -0.89
N SER A 116 5.77 -15.34 -0.84
CA SER A 116 6.32 -14.65 0.34
C SER A 116 5.30 -13.78 1.08
N ILE A 117 4.15 -13.47 0.46
CA ILE A 117 3.18 -12.50 1.00
C ILE A 117 2.68 -12.85 2.41
N HIS A 118 2.50 -14.14 2.70
CA HIS A 118 2.09 -14.63 4.02
C HIS A 118 3.13 -14.36 5.13
N LYS A 119 4.40 -14.09 4.78
CA LYS A 119 5.46 -13.68 5.72
C LYS A 119 5.64 -12.17 5.73
N LEU A 120 5.54 -11.54 4.57
CA LEU A 120 5.72 -10.09 4.42
C LEU A 120 4.63 -9.31 5.16
N LEU A 121 3.35 -9.70 5.04
CA LEU A 121 2.26 -8.98 5.72
C LEU A 121 2.42 -8.96 7.25
N PRO A 122 2.65 -10.10 7.95
CA PRO A 122 2.93 -10.08 9.39
C PRO A 122 4.17 -9.26 9.75
N PHE A 123 5.24 -9.31 8.95
CA PHE A 123 6.45 -8.53 9.20
C PHE A 123 6.16 -7.01 9.17
N PHE A 124 5.46 -6.54 8.14
CA PHE A 124 5.05 -5.13 8.03
C PHE A 124 4.11 -4.74 9.17
N HIS A 125 3.15 -5.60 9.53
CA HIS A 125 2.25 -5.36 10.66
C HIS A 125 2.99 -5.19 11.98
N GLN A 126 3.87 -6.14 12.31
CA GLN A 126 4.64 -6.11 13.54
C GLN A 126 5.49 -4.84 13.62
N TYR A 127 6.15 -4.46 12.53
CA TYR A 127 6.89 -3.20 12.45
C TYR A 127 5.99 -1.99 12.75
N LEU A 128 4.86 -1.86 12.03
CA LEU A 128 3.94 -0.74 12.20
C LEU A 128 3.34 -0.69 13.61
N CYS A 129 3.10 -1.83 14.25
CA CYS A 129 2.60 -1.91 15.62
C CYS A 129 3.57 -1.28 16.65
N THR A 130 4.87 -1.21 16.35
CA THR A 130 5.86 -0.54 17.22
C THR A 130 5.81 0.99 17.14
N VAL A 131 5.15 1.56 16.12
CA VAL A 131 5.12 3.02 15.93
C VAL A 131 4.15 3.67 16.91
N THR A 132 4.64 4.65 17.66
CA THR A 132 3.88 5.42 18.65
C THR A 132 3.74 6.88 18.24
N GLU A 133 2.80 7.62 18.86
CA GLU A 133 2.65 9.05 18.61
C GLU A 133 3.96 9.81 18.89
N LYS A 134 4.69 9.43 19.95
CA LYS A 134 5.99 10.01 20.29
C LYS A 134 7.01 9.82 19.16
N ILE A 135 7.03 8.66 18.51
CA ILE A 135 7.92 8.40 17.36
C ILE A 135 7.52 9.27 16.18
N ILE A 136 6.22 9.37 15.89
CA ILE A 136 5.71 10.16 14.75
C ILE A 136 6.02 11.65 14.95
N TYR A 137 5.72 12.20 16.13
CA TYR A 137 6.01 13.61 16.39
C TYR A 137 7.51 13.91 16.55
N GLY A 138 8.29 12.97 17.08
CA GLY A 138 9.71 13.16 17.33
C GLY A 138 10.61 12.98 16.12
N CYS A 139 10.25 12.08 15.19
CA CYS A 139 11.10 11.68 14.07
C CYS A 139 10.42 11.84 12.70
N GLY A 140 9.14 12.21 12.67
CA GLY A 140 8.35 12.23 11.46
C GLY A 140 8.57 13.43 10.56
N THR A 141 8.31 13.25 9.26
CA THR A 141 8.27 14.35 8.29
C THR A 141 6.90 15.03 8.33
N GLN A 142 6.85 16.34 8.08
CA GLN A 142 5.59 17.06 7.96
C GLN A 142 5.26 17.31 6.49
N SER A 143 3.98 17.21 6.15
CA SER A 143 3.45 17.61 4.85
C SER A 143 2.09 18.27 5.02
N GLU A 144 1.73 19.20 4.14
CA GLU A 144 0.42 19.83 4.16
C GLU A 144 -0.70 18.81 3.87
N LEU A 145 -1.81 18.93 4.58
CA LEU A 145 -3.06 18.28 4.22
C LEU A 145 -3.78 19.17 3.22
N SER A 146 -4.24 18.59 2.12
CA SER A 146 -5.19 19.28 1.25
C SER A 146 -6.43 19.61 2.08
N ALA A 147 -6.87 20.87 2.03
CA ALA A 147 -8.15 21.26 2.61
C ALA A 147 -9.25 20.30 2.08
N PRO A 148 -10.20 19.87 2.95
CA PRO A 148 -11.33 19.10 2.47
C PRO A 148 -12.04 19.90 1.36
N PRO A 149 -12.51 19.22 0.30
CA PRO A 149 -13.20 19.87 -0.82
C PRO A 149 -14.49 20.58 -0.37
#